data_AF-A0A355GHB5-F1
#
_entry.id   AF-A0A355GHB5-F1
#
_cell.length_a   1.000
_cell.length_b   1.000
_cell.length_c   1.000
_cell.angle_alpha   90.00
_cell.angle_beta   90.00
_cell.angle_gamma   90.00
#
_symmetry.space_group_name_H-M   'P 1'
#
loop_
_entity.id
_entity.type
_entity.pdbx_description
1 polymer ?
#
loop_
_entity_poly.entity_id
_entity_poly.type
_entity_poly.pdbx_seq_one_letter_code
_entity_poly.pdbx_strand_id
1 'polypeptide(L)'
;GTAALDTDAWTATFRVPNWNEKEATPFKLVYREKLTDGTEVPAERTGIIRANPEGRPLKLGALTCQKDYGFPYEPVANNLLKVDPDLLYFSGDQLYEDHGGFGLIRDPAAPAILNYLRKFYMYGWAFGEAMRDRPVICLPDDHDVFHGNLWGEGGAKMKEGTTSSAGGYREPARMVNVVHKTCTAHHPDYADPTPCKQNISVYYGDMVYGGVSFAIIADRQFKSGPEHVETGSGRADHVMDPNFDTSVLDKPGLVLLGERQEKFLERWCDDWRAHNIKVLFSQTVFAGVATHHGGYDG
;
A
#
# COMPACT_ATOMS: atom_id res chain seq x y z
N GLY A 1 12.09 -23.53 -3.19
CA GLY A 1 11.17 -23.52 -4.35
C GLY A 1 11.69 -22.58 -5.42
N THR A 2 11.07 -22.58 -6.59
CA THR A 2 11.30 -21.59 -7.67
C THR A 2 9.99 -20.84 -7.93
N ALA A 3 10.08 -19.58 -8.37
CA ALA A 3 8.94 -18.77 -8.76
C ALA A 3 9.27 -18.03 -10.06
N ALA A 4 8.28 -17.87 -10.93
CA ALA A 4 8.44 -17.09 -12.15
C ALA A 4 8.53 -15.59 -11.82
N LEU A 5 9.38 -14.89 -12.55
CA LEU A 5 9.47 -13.43 -12.46
C LEU A 5 8.30 -12.81 -13.22
N ASP A 6 7.53 -11.97 -12.56
CA ASP A 6 6.55 -11.12 -13.23
C ASP A 6 7.29 -10.04 -14.02
N THR A 7 7.15 -9.99 -15.34
CA THR A 7 7.93 -9.07 -16.19
C THR A 7 7.35 -7.66 -16.26
N ASP A 8 6.17 -7.43 -15.70
CA ASP A 8 5.62 -6.09 -15.53
C ASP A 8 6.05 -5.50 -14.19
N ALA A 9 5.95 -6.27 -13.11
CA ALA A 9 6.29 -5.81 -11.76
C ALA A 9 7.75 -6.03 -11.37
N TRP A 10 8.47 -6.90 -12.09
CA TRP A 10 9.83 -7.37 -11.76
C TRP A 10 9.94 -7.96 -10.36
N THR A 11 8.89 -8.66 -9.92
CA THR A 11 8.81 -9.34 -8.62
C THR A 11 8.59 -10.84 -8.78
N ALA A 12 9.11 -11.63 -7.84
CA ALA A 12 8.80 -13.05 -7.68
C ALA A 12 8.33 -13.31 -6.25
N THR A 13 7.16 -13.94 -6.10
CA THR A 13 6.53 -14.20 -4.79
C THR A 13 6.62 -15.67 -4.43
N PHE A 14 7.00 -15.97 -3.19
CA PHE A 14 7.12 -17.33 -2.67
C PHE A 14 6.13 -17.53 -1.53
N ARG A 15 5.33 -18.60 -1.59
CA ARG A 15 4.50 -19.05 -0.46
C ARG A 15 5.15 -20.30 0.15
N VAL A 16 5.53 -20.23 1.42
CA VAL A 16 6.10 -21.35 2.18
C VAL A 16 5.12 -21.71 3.30
N PRO A 17 4.21 -22.69 3.08
CA PRO A 17 3.23 -23.08 4.09
C PRO A 17 3.87 -23.92 5.21
N ASN A 18 3.21 -23.97 6.36
CA ASN A 18 3.53 -24.88 7.47
C ASN A 18 4.98 -24.80 8.01
N TRP A 19 5.60 -23.62 7.96
CA TRP A 19 6.89 -23.39 8.61
C TRP A 19 6.71 -23.21 10.13
N ASN A 20 7.76 -23.45 10.91
CA ASN A 20 7.72 -23.31 12.36
C ASN A 20 7.81 -21.84 12.78
N GLU A 21 6.66 -21.21 13.01
CA GLU A 21 6.56 -19.78 13.37
C GLU A 21 7.19 -19.40 14.71
N LYS A 22 7.48 -20.39 15.56
CA LYS A 22 8.09 -20.19 16.88
C LYS A 22 9.60 -19.99 16.84
N GLU A 23 10.23 -20.26 15.70
CA GLU A 23 11.67 -20.23 15.53
C GLU A 23 12.09 -19.26 14.44
N ALA A 24 13.17 -18.53 14.71
CA ALA A 24 13.81 -17.70 13.70
C ALA A 24 14.33 -18.60 12.57
N THR A 25 13.77 -18.46 11.37
CA THR A 25 14.05 -19.35 10.24
C THR A 25 14.89 -18.62 9.19
N PRO A 26 16.15 -19.01 8.93
CA PRO A 26 16.97 -18.37 7.91
C PRO A 26 16.44 -18.69 6.51
N PHE A 27 16.56 -17.72 5.60
CA PHE A 27 16.26 -17.91 4.18
C PHE A 27 17.38 -17.37 3.28
N LYS A 28 17.40 -17.86 2.05
CA LYS A 28 18.24 -17.35 0.96
C LYS A 28 17.43 -17.26 -0.33
N LEU A 29 17.43 -16.09 -0.94
CA LEU A 29 16.95 -15.83 -2.29
C LEU A 29 18.13 -15.86 -3.26
N VAL A 30 17.94 -16.50 -4.40
CA VAL A 30 18.94 -16.55 -5.49
C VAL A 30 18.25 -16.12 -6.77
N TYR A 31 18.72 -15.01 -7.35
CA TYR A 31 18.35 -14.58 -8.68
C TYR A 31 19.48 -14.96 -9.65
N ARG A 32 19.16 -15.63 -10.75
CA ARG A 32 20.13 -15.98 -11.80
C ARG A 32 19.85 -15.11 -13.01
N GLU A 33 20.65 -14.07 -13.17
CA GLU A 33 20.55 -13.18 -14.32
C GLU A 33 21.22 -13.85 -15.51
N LYS A 34 20.50 -13.98 -16.62
CA LYS A 34 21.06 -14.44 -17.89
C LYS A 34 21.54 -13.23 -18.70
N LEU A 35 22.84 -13.14 -18.92
CA LEU A 35 23.47 -12.07 -19.68
C LEU A 35 23.30 -12.27 -21.19
N THR A 36 23.59 -11.23 -21.98
CA THR A 36 23.43 -11.22 -23.44
C THR A 36 24.37 -12.19 -24.16
N ASP A 37 25.50 -12.54 -23.55
CA ASP A 37 26.43 -13.56 -24.05
C ASP A 37 26.02 -15.00 -23.68
N GLY A 38 24.89 -15.16 -22.99
CA GLY A 38 24.35 -16.44 -22.55
C GLY A 38 24.92 -16.96 -21.23
N THR A 39 25.87 -16.25 -20.61
CA THR A 39 26.35 -16.58 -19.25
C THR A 39 25.29 -16.25 -18.19
N GLU A 40 25.38 -16.92 -17.04
CA GLU A 40 24.50 -16.65 -15.90
C GLU A 40 25.30 -16.14 -14.71
N VAL A 41 24.83 -15.04 -14.11
CA VAL A 41 25.41 -14.47 -12.88
C VAL A 41 24.39 -14.63 -11.74
N PRO A 42 24.75 -15.31 -10.64
CA PRO A 42 23.89 -15.39 -9.47
C PRO A 42 24.05 -14.15 -8.59
N ALA A 43 22.93 -13.56 -8.17
CA ALA A 43 22.83 -12.64 -7.06
C ALA A 43 22.12 -13.34 -5.89
N GLU A 44 22.68 -13.21 -4.69
CA GLU A 44 22.12 -13.82 -3.48
C GLU A 44 21.69 -12.76 -2.47
N ARG A 45 20.57 -13.00 -1.80
CA ARG A 45 20.13 -12.20 -0.65
C ARG A 45 19.66 -13.13 0.47
N THR A 46 20.24 -13.00 1.65
CA THR A 46 19.88 -13.79 2.84
C THR A 46 19.08 -12.96 3.83
N GLY A 47 18.35 -13.63 4.72
CA GLY A 47 17.59 -13.00 5.80
C GLY A 47 17.05 -14.04 6.77
N ILE A 48 16.18 -13.59 7.67
CA ILE A 48 15.53 -14.44 8.68
C ILE A 48 14.04 -14.15 8.67
N ILE A 49 13.20 -15.17 8.66
CA ILE A 49 11.81 -15.03 9.05
C ILE A 49 11.78 -15.08 10.57
N ARG A 50 11.43 -13.97 11.22
CA ARG A 50 11.42 -13.86 12.69
C ARG A 50 10.43 -14.82 13.32
N ALA A 51 10.81 -15.33 14.49
CA ALA A 51 9.88 -15.98 15.39
C ALA A 51 8.74 -15.00 15.73
N ASN A 52 7.52 -15.49 15.73
CA ASN A 52 6.35 -14.75 16.15
C ASN A 52 6.52 -14.27 17.61
N PRO A 53 6.29 -12.98 17.91
CA PRO A 53 6.56 -12.40 19.23
C PRO A 53 5.47 -12.75 20.26
N GLU A 54 5.10 -14.03 20.40
CA GLU A 54 4.08 -14.46 21.37
C GLU A 54 4.56 -14.35 22.82
N GLY A 55 3.63 -14.09 23.74
CA GLY A 55 3.91 -14.00 25.18
C GLY A 55 4.54 -12.67 25.63
N ARG A 56 4.71 -11.69 24.74
CA ARG A 56 5.15 -10.33 25.04
C ARG A 56 4.45 -9.30 24.15
N PRO A 57 4.50 -7.99 24.48
CA PRO A 57 4.00 -6.95 23.57
C PRO A 57 4.72 -6.97 22.21
N LEU A 58 3.94 -6.85 21.14
CA LEU A 58 4.41 -6.64 19.76
C LEU A 58 4.87 -5.19 19.58
N LYS A 59 6.02 -4.99 18.94
CA LYS A 59 6.51 -3.67 18.53
C LYS A 59 6.20 -3.43 17.05
N LEU A 60 5.44 -2.38 16.76
CA LEU A 60 5.09 -1.98 15.39
C LEU A 60 5.93 -0.76 14.96
N GLY A 61 6.63 -0.87 13.84
CA GLY A 61 7.17 0.28 13.12
C GLY A 61 6.20 0.71 12.02
N ALA A 62 5.45 1.79 12.26
CA ALA A 62 4.50 2.33 11.29
C ALA A 62 5.09 3.55 10.56
N LEU A 63 5.03 3.54 9.23
CA LEU A 63 5.58 4.56 8.35
C LEU A 63 4.55 4.96 7.29
N THR A 64 4.63 6.20 6.85
CA THR A 64 3.76 6.79 5.82
C THR A 64 4.53 7.88 5.07
N CYS A 65 4.11 8.20 3.84
CA CYS A 65 4.59 9.34 3.05
C CYS A 65 6.12 9.40 2.86
N GLN A 66 6.66 8.56 1.97
CA GLN A 66 8.07 8.52 1.62
C GLN A 66 8.40 9.43 0.42
N LYS A 67 8.36 10.75 0.63
CA LYS A 67 8.82 11.75 -0.36
C LYS A 67 10.33 11.71 -0.63
N ASP A 68 10.75 12.05 -1.84
CA ASP A 68 12.11 11.85 -2.32
C ASP A 68 13.17 12.77 -1.70
N TYR A 69 12.80 13.96 -1.22
CA TYR A 69 13.73 14.83 -0.48
C TYR A 69 14.27 14.16 0.79
N GLY A 70 13.56 13.16 1.32
CA GLY A 70 14.00 12.37 2.47
C GLY A 70 14.92 11.22 2.10
N PHE A 71 15.05 10.84 0.81
CA PHE A 71 15.82 9.68 0.37
C PHE A 71 17.33 9.82 0.72
N PRO A 72 17.99 8.76 1.22
CA PRO A 72 17.53 7.38 1.39
C PRO A 72 16.87 7.09 2.75
N TYR A 73 16.30 8.10 3.40
CA TYR A 73 15.68 8.01 4.72
C TYR A 73 16.66 7.53 5.79
N GLU A 74 17.96 7.78 5.62
CA GLU A 74 19.02 7.14 6.43
C GLU A 74 18.77 7.24 7.95
N PRO A 75 18.43 8.41 8.54
CA PRO A 75 18.15 8.45 9.98
C PRO A 75 16.96 7.58 10.40
N VAL A 76 15.90 7.56 9.60
CA VAL A 76 14.69 6.75 9.86
C VAL A 76 15.00 5.26 9.69
N ALA A 77 15.61 4.88 8.57
CA ALA A 77 16.01 3.51 8.27
C ALA A 77 16.95 2.94 9.34
N ASN A 78 17.97 3.70 9.75
CA ASN A 78 18.89 3.30 10.81
C ASN A 78 18.20 3.19 12.18
N ASN A 79 17.23 4.06 12.48
CA ASN A 79 16.48 3.97 13.72
C ASN A 79 15.51 2.79 13.76
N LEU A 80 14.91 2.41 12.63
CA LEU A 80 14.12 1.16 12.56
C LEU A 80 14.97 -0.05 12.94
N LEU A 81 16.21 -0.14 12.45
CA LEU A 81 17.14 -1.21 12.81
C LEU A 81 17.49 -1.22 14.31
N LYS A 82 17.62 -0.05 14.93
CA LYS A 82 17.94 0.09 16.36
C LYS A 82 16.76 -0.21 17.27
N VAL A 83 15.56 0.27 16.92
CA VAL A 83 14.32 0.03 17.67
C VAL A 83 13.90 -1.44 17.60
N ASP A 84 14.25 -2.10 16.49
CA ASP A 84 14.02 -3.51 16.24
C ASP A 84 12.54 -3.88 16.39
N PRO A 85 11.64 -3.29 15.57
CA PRO A 85 10.23 -3.65 15.60
C PRO A 85 10.03 -5.10 15.12
N ASP A 86 8.93 -5.71 15.56
CA ASP A 86 8.56 -7.07 15.16
C ASP A 86 7.81 -7.08 13.82
N LEU A 87 7.10 -5.99 13.52
CA LEU A 87 6.30 -5.80 12.31
C LEU A 87 6.57 -4.40 11.74
N LEU A 88 6.70 -4.31 10.42
CA LEU A 88 6.71 -3.03 9.71
C LEU A 88 5.39 -2.82 8.99
N TYR A 89 4.85 -1.60 9.05
CA TYR A 89 3.66 -1.18 8.35
C TYR A 89 3.96 0.08 7.55
N PHE A 90 3.73 0.02 6.23
CA PHE A 90 3.78 1.16 5.32
C PHE A 90 2.35 1.44 4.85
N SER A 91 1.78 2.57 5.27
CA SER A 91 0.35 2.83 5.05
C SER A 91 -0.01 3.32 3.66
N GLY A 92 0.98 3.73 2.87
CA GLY A 92 0.74 4.49 1.64
C GLY A 92 1.90 5.41 1.28
N ASP A 93 1.91 5.86 0.03
CA ASP A 93 2.85 6.86 -0.50
C ASP A 93 4.31 6.42 -0.41
N GLN A 94 4.62 5.23 -0.93
CA GLN A 94 6.00 4.76 -1.04
C GLN A 94 6.79 5.60 -2.06
N LEU A 95 6.06 6.30 -2.93
CA LEU A 95 6.60 7.27 -3.86
C LEU A 95 5.64 8.43 -4.13
N TYR A 96 6.13 9.45 -4.83
CA TYR A 96 5.36 10.57 -5.36
C TYR A 96 5.62 10.75 -6.87
N GLU A 97 4.82 11.55 -7.54
CA GLU A 97 4.81 11.69 -9.00
C GLU A 97 6.11 12.23 -9.58
N ASP A 98 6.86 13.02 -8.82
CA ASP A 98 8.12 13.68 -9.16
C ASP A 98 9.36 12.97 -8.58
N HIS A 99 9.16 11.87 -7.85
CA HIS A 99 10.20 11.19 -7.06
C HIS A 99 11.46 10.95 -7.90
N GLY A 100 12.62 11.39 -7.40
CA GLY A 100 13.92 11.25 -8.08
C GLY A 100 14.14 12.25 -9.22
N GLY A 101 13.36 13.33 -9.27
CA GLY A 101 13.37 14.32 -10.36
C GLY A 101 12.81 13.79 -11.68
N PHE A 102 12.17 12.62 -11.66
CA PHE A 102 11.57 12.04 -12.85
C PHE A 102 10.21 12.67 -13.12
N GLY A 103 9.99 13.09 -14.37
CA GLY A 103 8.66 13.47 -14.82
C GLY A 103 7.65 12.31 -14.77
N LEU A 104 6.40 12.64 -15.09
CA LEU A 104 5.28 11.71 -15.01
C LEU A 104 4.92 11.15 -16.39
N ILE A 105 4.80 9.82 -16.50
CA ILE A 105 4.30 9.14 -17.70
C ILE A 105 3.08 8.32 -17.29
N ARG A 106 1.91 8.69 -17.81
CA ARG A 106 0.63 8.02 -17.50
C ARG A 106 0.23 6.96 -18.53
N ASP A 107 0.61 7.15 -19.79
CA ASP A 107 0.24 6.28 -20.91
C ASP A 107 1.38 6.17 -21.94
N PRO A 108 1.47 5.06 -22.71
CA PRO A 108 0.73 3.80 -22.52
C PRO A 108 1.25 3.03 -21.29
N ALA A 109 0.59 1.91 -20.96
CA ALA A 109 0.85 1.18 -19.70
C ALA A 109 2.32 0.77 -19.48
N ALA A 110 3.04 0.30 -20.51
CA ALA A 110 4.42 -0.17 -20.33
C ALA A 110 5.41 0.96 -19.94
N PRO A 111 5.45 2.13 -20.62
CA PRO A 111 6.20 3.30 -20.14
C PRO A 111 5.76 3.82 -18.78
N ALA A 112 4.46 3.77 -18.45
CA ALA A 112 3.94 4.16 -17.14
C ALA A 112 4.45 3.24 -16.02
N ILE A 113 4.42 1.92 -16.25
CA ILE A 113 5.01 0.91 -15.36
C ILE A 113 6.50 1.18 -15.14
N LEU A 114 7.27 1.44 -16.20
CA LEU A 114 8.69 1.79 -16.07
C LEU A 114 8.92 3.11 -15.33
N ASN A 115 8.00 4.08 -15.46
CA ASN A 115 8.02 5.32 -14.69
C ASN A 115 7.73 5.11 -13.20
N TYR A 116 6.87 4.16 -12.87
CA TYR A 116 6.60 3.73 -11.50
C TYR A 116 7.76 2.96 -10.89
N LEU A 117 8.23 1.89 -11.53
CA LEU A 117 9.24 0.99 -10.95
C LEU A 117 10.52 1.72 -10.58
N ARG A 118 11.00 2.64 -11.44
CA ARG A 118 12.21 3.41 -11.15
C ARG A 118 12.10 4.26 -9.88
N LYS A 119 10.89 4.73 -9.55
CA LYS A 119 10.58 5.52 -8.35
C LYS A 119 10.39 4.58 -7.15
N PHE A 120 9.62 3.51 -7.33
CA PHE A 120 9.34 2.51 -6.31
C PHE A 120 10.61 1.81 -5.79
N TYR A 121 11.62 1.60 -6.63
CA TYR A 121 12.89 1.01 -6.19
C TYR A 121 13.63 1.84 -5.14
N MET A 122 13.39 3.15 -5.06
CA MET A 122 13.97 4.00 -4.02
C MET A 122 13.44 3.62 -2.62
N TYR A 123 12.17 3.23 -2.50
CA TYR A 123 11.61 2.66 -1.27
C TYR A 123 12.34 1.37 -0.88
N GLY A 124 12.53 0.47 -1.84
CA GLY A 124 13.28 -0.78 -1.64
C GLY A 124 14.73 -0.56 -1.22
N TRP A 125 15.40 0.47 -1.76
CA TRP A 125 16.76 0.85 -1.38
C TRP A 125 16.85 1.45 0.01
N ALA A 126 15.92 2.35 0.36
CA ALA A 126 15.90 3.02 1.66
C ALA A 126 15.65 2.05 2.83
N PHE A 127 14.65 1.17 2.69
CA PHE A 127 14.17 0.35 3.80
C PHE A 127 14.50 -1.15 3.66
N GLY A 128 15.18 -1.54 2.57
CA GLY A 128 15.46 -2.94 2.25
C GLY A 128 16.12 -3.70 3.39
N GLU A 129 17.04 -3.08 4.12
CA GLU A 129 17.73 -3.73 5.25
C GLU A 129 16.80 -3.97 6.44
N ALA A 130 15.84 -3.07 6.71
CA ALA A 130 14.86 -3.22 7.78
C ALA A 130 13.78 -4.26 7.42
N MET A 131 13.41 -4.34 6.14
CA MET A 131 12.44 -5.30 5.61
C MET A 131 12.99 -6.73 5.45
N ARG A 132 14.32 -6.90 5.52
CA ARG A 132 14.98 -8.19 5.24
C ARG A 132 14.62 -9.30 6.23
N ASP A 133 14.25 -8.96 7.46
CA ASP A 133 14.03 -9.92 8.53
C ASP A 133 12.73 -9.72 9.32
N ARG A 134 11.95 -8.69 9.01
CA ARG A 134 10.67 -8.38 9.66
C ARG A 134 9.55 -8.62 8.67
N PRO A 135 8.43 -9.25 9.06
CA PRO A 135 7.21 -9.19 8.27
C PRO A 135 6.86 -7.73 7.98
N VAL A 136 6.41 -7.48 6.75
CA VAL A 136 6.01 -6.17 6.26
C VAL A 136 4.57 -6.25 5.79
N ILE A 137 3.76 -5.27 6.18
CA ILE A 137 2.49 -4.97 5.55
C ILE A 137 2.65 -3.63 4.83
N CYS A 138 2.47 -3.62 3.53
CA CYS A 138 2.58 -2.43 2.70
C CYS A 138 1.29 -2.22 1.92
N LEU A 139 0.72 -1.02 1.99
CA LEU A 139 -0.48 -0.64 1.24
C LEU A 139 -0.14 0.42 0.21
N PRO A 140 -0.67 0.30 -1.03
CA PRO A 140 -0.62 1.40 -1.98
C PRO A 140 -1.63 2.47 -1.58
N ASP A 141 -1.27 3.72 -1.77
CA ASP A 141 -2.15 4.89 -1.64
C ASP A 141 -2.22 5.67 -2.97
N ASP A 142 -2.70 6.90 -2.93
CA ASP A 142 -2.95 7.74 -4.10
C ASP A 142 -1.68 8.07 -4.87
N HIS A 143 -0.61 8.49 -4.21
CA HIS A 143 0.62 8.87 -4.92
C HIS A 143 1.34 7.67 -5.56
N ASP A 144 1.16 6.46 -5.02
CA ASP A 144 1.70 5.22 -5.61
C ASP A 144 1.10 4.91 -6.98
N VAL A 145 -0.14 5.34 -7.21
CA VAL A 145 -0.80 5.28 -8.53
C VAL A 145 -0.77 6.64 -9.25
N PHE A 146 0.06 7.59 -8.81
CA PHE A 146 0.18 8.93 -9.40
C PHE A 146 -1.08 9.82 -9.33
N HIS A 147 -1.87 9.65 -8.26
CA HIS A 147 -2.97 10.55 -7.91
C HIS A 147 -2.55 11.53 -6.84
N GLY A 148 -3.16 12.71 -6.87
CA GLY A 148 -3.04 13.66 -5.77
C GLY A 148 -4.03 13.39 -4.63
N ASN A 149 -5.16 12.73 -4.94
CA ASN A 149 -6.11 12.12 -4.00
C ASN A 149 -6.91 11.06 -4.76
N LEU A 150 -6.75 9.79 -4.40
CA LEU A 150 -7.45 8.69 -5.08
C LEU A 150 -8.84 8.49 -4.49
N TRP A 151 -9.83 8.53 -5.39
CA TRP A 151 -11.22 8.16 -5.12
C TRP A 151 -11.60 7.02 -6.04
N GLY A 152 -11.37 5.78 -5.63
CA GLY A 152 -11.24 4.65 -6.56
C GLY A 152 -12.51 4.23 -7.31
N GLU A 153 -13.71 4.66 -6.90
CA GLU A 153 -14.97 4.39 -7.61
C GLU A 153 -15.22 2.90 -7.92
N GLY A 154 -14.72 2.03 -7.04
CA GLY A 154 -14.74 0.58 -7.21
C GLY A 154 -13.94 0.09 -8.43
N GLY A 155 -12.85 0.77 -8.76
CA GLY A 155 -11.97 0.47 -9.91
C GLY A 155 -12.38 1.15 -11.21
N ALA A 156 -13.29 2.13 -11.20
CA ALA A 156 -13.74 2.77 -12.43
C ALA A 156 -12.60 3.53 -13.12
N LYS A 157 -12.72 3.73 -14.44
CA LYS A 157 -11.79 4.61 -15.16
C LYS A 157 -12.16 6.06 -14.86
N MET A 158 -11.16 6.87 -14.51
CA MET A 158 -11.35 8.32 -14.40
C MET A 158 -11.75 8.88 -15.77
N LYS A 159 -12.79 9.72 -15.79
CA LYS A 159 -13.31 10.31 -17.03
C LYS A 159 -12.56 11.58 -17.41
N GLU A 160 -12.77 12.64 -16.64
CA GLU A 160 -12.21 13.98 -16.85
C GLU A 160 -11.92 14.63 -15.49
N GLY A 161 -11.19 15.74 -15.49
CA GLY A 161 -10.85 16.49 -14.28
C GLY A 161 -9.42 16.27 -13.79
N THR A 162 -9.21 16.52 -12.50
CA THR A 162 -7.90 16.40 -11.86
C THR A 162 -7.83 15.13 -11.01
N THR A 163 -6.62 14.62 -10.80
CA THR A 163 -6.37 13.47 -9.93
C THR A 163 -6.46 13.80 -8.43
N SER A 164 -7.07 14.93 -8.06
CA SER A 164 -7.33 15.29 -6.66
C SER A 164 -8.82 15.15 -6.30
N SER A 165 -9.72 15.30 -7.27
CA SER A 165 -11.15 15.42 -6.98
C SER A 165 -12.03 14.53 -7.85
N ALA A 166 -11.55 14.08 -9.01
CA ALA A 166 -12.33 13.20 -9.87
C ALA A 166 -12.24 11.74 -9.40
N GLY A 167 -13.36 11.04 -9.49
CA GLY A 167 -13.46 9.61 -9.22
C GLY A 167 -12.82 8.74 -10.31
N GLY A 168 -12.32 7.59 -9.88
CA GLY A 168 -11.72 6.55 -10.71
C GLY A 168 -10.21 6.68 -10.91
N TYR A 169 -9.65 5.66 -11.55
CA TYR A 169 -8.21 5.57 -11.83
C TYR A 169 -7.88 6.26 -13.16
N ARG A 170 -6.93 7.20 -13.11
CA ARG A 170 -6.33 7.85 -14.29
C ARG A 170 -5.38 6.90 -15.03
N GLU A 171 -4.68 6.04 -14.31
CA GLU A 171 -3.63 5.16 -14.80
C GLU A 171 -4.25 3.93 -15.48
N PRO A 172 -3.60 3.35 -16.50
CA PRO A 172 -4.02 2.08 -17.06
C PRO A 172 -4.11 0.99 -15.97
N ALA A 173 -5.19 0.21 -15.96
CA ALA A 173 -5.39 -0.87 -14.98
C ALA A 173 -4.20 -1.86 -14.88
N ARG A 174 -3.48 -2.08 -16.00
CA ARG A 174 -2.24 -2.88 -16.02
C ARG A 174 -1.15 -2.29 -15.13
N MET A 175 -0.98 -0.97 -15.12
CA MET A 175 -0.03 -0.27 -14.25
C MET A 175 -0.49 -0.33 -12.79
N VAL A 176 -1.77 -0.07 -12.51
CA VAL A 176 -2.35 -0.17 -11.16
C VAL A 176 -2.13 -1.58 -10.56
N ASN A 177 -2.30 -2.62 -11.38
CA ASN A 177 -2.03 -3.99 -10.96
C ASN A 177 -0.53 -4.26 -10.65
N VAL A 178 0.40 -3.54 -11.27
CA VAL A 178 1.83 -3.59 -10.89
C VAL A 178 2.05 -2.93 -9.54
N VAL A 179 1.42 -1.78 -9.29
CA VAL A 179 1.44 -1.12 -7.97
C VAL A 179 0.95 -2.09 -6.90
N HIS A 180 -0.22 -2.69 -7.11
CA HIS A 180 -0.77 -3.68 -6.17
C HIS A 180 0.18 -4.86 -5.97
N LYS A 181 0.76 -5.44 -7.03
CA LYS A 181 1.69 -6.58 -6.89
C LYS A 181 2.92 -6.22 -6.07
N THR A 182 3.54 -5.08 -6.38
CA THR A 182 4.77 -4.63 -5.70
C THR A 182 4.54 -4.30 -4.22
N CYS A 183 3.37 -3.76 -3.85
CA CYS A 183 3.04 -3.47 -2.45
C CYS A 183 2.44 -4.67 -1.69
N THR A 184 1.64 -5.53 -2.34
CA THR A 184 0.73 -6.45 -1.62
C THR A 184 0.89 -7.93 -1.92
N ALA A 185 1.65 -8.34 -2.95
CA ALA A 185 1.72 -9.76 -3.32
C ALA A 185 2.24 -10.69 -2.21
N HIS A 186 3.00 -10.15 -1.25
CA HIS A 186 3.52 -10.89 -0.10
C HIS A 186 2.56 -10.97 1.10
N HIS A 187 1.41 -10.28 1.03
CA HIS A 187 0.40 -10.31 2.10
C HIS A 187 -0.16 -11.74 2.30
N PRO A 188 -0.88 -11.97 3.41
CA PRO A 188 -1.76 -13.12 3.54
C PRO A 188 -2.77 -13.22 2.40
N ASP A 189 -3.46 -14.36 2.32
CA ASP A 189 -4.52 -14.52 1.32
C ASP A 189 -5.64 -13.49 1.54
N TYR A 190 -6.13 -12.91 0.44
CA TYR A 190 -7.16 -11.89 0.48
C TYR A 190 -8.52 -12.48 0.85
N ALA A 191 -9.35 -11.72 1.56
CA ALA A 191 -10.65 -12.19 2.04
C ALA A 191 -11.63 -12.51 0.88
N ASP A 192 -11.58 -11.73 -0.20
CA ASP A 192 -12.17 -12.07 -1.50
C ASP A 192 -11.28 -11.47 -2.60
N PRO A 193 -10.55 -12.30 -3.37
CA PRO A 193 -9.59 -11.84 -4.38
C PRO A 193 -10.25 -11.40 -5.70
N THR A 194 -11.59 -11.40 -5.80
CA THR A 194 -12.29 -11.07 -7.05
C THR A 194 -12.00 -9.63 -7.46
N PRO A 195 -11.40 -9.40 -8.67
CA PRO A 195 -11.05 -8.07 -9.15
C PRO A 195 -12.24 -7.11 -9.19
N CYS A 196 -11.97 -5.81 -9.07
CA CYS A 196 -12.98 -4.77 -9.26
C CYS A 196 -13.07 -4.34 -10.73
N LYS A 197 -13.70 -3.19 -11.02
CA LYS A 197 -13.85 -2.69 -12.39
C LYS A 197 -12.47 -2.57 -13.07
N GLN A 198 -12.46 -2.66 -14.40
CA GLN A 198 -11.24 -2.71 -15.21
C GLN A 198 -10.29 -3.89 -14.92
N ASN A 199 -10.76 -4.92 -14.20
CA ASN A 199 -9.94 -6.05 -13.77
C ASN A 199 -8.73 -5.61 -12.91
N ILE A 200 -8.94 -4.59 -12.08
CA ILE A 200 -7.98 -4.14 -11.08
C ILE A 200 -8.05 -5.09 -9.88
N SER A 201 -6.90 -5.59 -9.42
CA SER A 201 -6.81 -6.50 -8.29
C SER A 201 -7.22 -5.83 -6.98
N VAL A 202 -7.61 -6.62 -5.99
CA VAL A 202 -7.93 -6.18 -4.62
C VAL A 202 -6.92 -6.79 -3.65
N TYR A 203 -6.82 -6.26 -2.43
CA TYR A 203 -5.77 -6.66 -1.48
C TYR A 203 -6.21 -6.62 0.01
N TYR A 204 -7.52 -6.59 0.29
CA TYR A 204 -8.02 -6.56 1.66
C TYR A 204 -8.12 -7.98 2.27
N GLY A 205 -7.90 -8.07 3.57
CA GLY A 205 -7.88 -9.33 4.31
C GLY A 205 -7.40 -9.11 5.75
N ASP A 206 -7.00 -10.18 6.43
CA ASP A 206 -6.49 -10.10 7.79
C ASP A 206 -5.20 -10.89 8.01
N MET A 207 -4.52 -10.56 9.11
CA MET A 207 -3.35 -11.28 9.60
C MET A 207 -3.41 -11.39 11.12
N VAL A 208 -3.13 -12.57 11.68
CA VAL A 208 -2.87 -12.73 13.12
C VAL A 208 -1.37 -12.90 13.33
N TYR A 209 -0.76 -12.01 14.12
CA TYR A 209 0.67 -12.03 14.43
C TYR A 209 0.92 -11.40 15.82
N GLY A 210 1.72 -12.06 16.66
CA GLY A 210 2.06 -11.59 18.01
C GLY A 210 0.87 -11.47 18.96
N GLY A 211 -0.19 -12.27 18.77
CA GLY A 211 -1.44 -12.15 19.53
C GLY A 211 -2.29 -10.92 19.16
N VAL A 212 -2.01 -10.28 18.02
CA VAL A 212 -2.76 -9.15 17.47
C VAL A 212 -3.42 -9.59 16.16
N SER A 213 -4.70 -9.23 15.96
CA SER A 213 -5.36 -9.35 14.66
C SER A 213 -5.35 -8.02 13.93
N PHE A 214 -4.79 -8.01 12.73
CA PHE A 214 -4.70 -6.87 11.85
C PHE A 214 -5.72 -7.02 10.73
N ALA A 215 -6.69 -6.12 10.62
CA ALA A 215 -7.46 -5.95 9.39
C ALA A 215 -6.68 -5.03 8.44
N ILE A 216 -6.58 -5.44 7.19
CA ILE A 216 -5.91 -4.73 6.11
C ILE A 216 -6.98 -4.34 5.10
N ILE A 217 -7.16 -3.05 4.84
CA ILE A 217 -8.21 -2.56 3.95
C ILE A 217 -7.64 -1.81 2.73
N ALA A 218 -8.40 -1.85 1.63
CA ALA A 218 -8.19 -1.08 0.42
C ALA A 218 -9.05 0.20 0.46
N ASP A 219 -8.77 1.09 1.42
CA ASP A 219 -9.59 2.26 1.75
C ASP A 219 -9.88 3.16 0.55
N ARG A 220 -8.86 3.48 -0.26
CA ARG A 220 -9.02 4.32 -1.45
C ARG A 220 -9.78 3.64 -2.59
N GLN A 221 -9.77 2.31 -2.67
CA GLN A 221 -10.12 1.56 -3.88
C GLN A 221 -11.62 1.62 -4.22
N PHE A 222 -12.48 1.65 -3.21
CA PHE A 222 -13.93 1.57 -3.37
C PHE A 222 -14.64 2.90 -3.15
N LYS A 223 -13.92 3.88 -2.58
CA LYS A 223 -14.46 5.16 -2.15
C LYS A 223 -15.10 5.94 -3.29
N SER A 224 -16.29 6.46 -3.05
CA SER A 224 -16.98 7.39 -3.93
C SER A 224 -16.24 8.72 -4.00
N GLY A 225 -16.17 9.30 -5.19
CA GLY A 225 -15.56 10.59 -5.46
C GLY A 225 -16.34 11.75 -4.81
N PRO A 226 -15.64 12.82 -4.42
CA PRO A 226 -16.26 13.98 -3.79
C PRO A 226 -17.15 14.75 -4.77
N GLU A 227 -17.03 14.50 -6.08
CA GLU A 227 -17.93 15.04 -7.11
C GLU A 227 -19.40 14.62 -6.94
N HIS A 228 -19.69 13.64 -6.08
CA HIS A 228 -21.05 13.24 -5.72
C HIS A 228 -21.71 14.15 -4.66
N VAL A 229 -20.94 15.03 -4.04
CA VAL A 229 -21.38 15.97 -3.00
C VAL A 229 -20.99 17.41 -3.36
N GLU A 230 -21.68 18.37 -2.77
CA GLU A 230 -21.37 19.79 -2.96
C GLU A 230 -20.60 20.27 -1.73
N THR A 231 -19.32 20.62 -1.90
CA THR A 231 -18.43 21.09 -0.83
C THR A 231 -18.18 22.60 -0.89
N GLY A 232 -18.91 23.32 -1.75
CA GLY A 232 -18.78 24.75 -1.96
C GLY A 232 -17.78 25.11 -3.05
N SER A 233 -17.30 26.36 -3.02
CA SER A 233 -16.32 26.84 -4.01
C SER A 233 -14.93 26.25 -3.78
N GLY A 234 -14.28 25.78 -4.83
CA GLY A 234 -12.89 25.33 -4.79
C GLY A 234 -12.73 23.90 -5.26
N ARG A 235 -11.83 23.15 -4.60
CA ARG A 235 -11.63 21.73 -4.89
C ARG A 235 -12.72 20.90 -4.22
N ALA A 236 -13.32 19.96 -4.94
CA ALA A 236 -14.46 19.19 -4.42
C ALA A 236 -14.08 18.32 -3.19
N ASP A 237 -12.83 17.90 -3.08
CA ASP A 237 -12.27 17.15 -1.94
C ASP A 237 -11.98 18.03 -0.71
N HIS A 238 -12.27 19.33 -0.73
CA HIS A 238 -11.88 20.24 0.34
C HIS A 238 -12.98 21.22 0.73
N VAL A 239 -13.46 21.09 1.98
CA VAL A 239 -14.33 22.08 2.62
C VAL A 239 -13.46 23.13 3.32
N MET A 240 -13.49 24.37 2.83
CA MET A 240 -12.69 25.49 3.38
C MET A 240 -13.42 26.27 4.48
N ASP A 241 -14.76 26.32 4.44
CA ASP A 241 -15.55 27.07 5.41
C ASP A 241 -15.61 26.30 6.74
N PRO A 242 -15.06 26.84 7.84
CA PRO A 242 -15.08 26.17 9.14
C PRO A 242 -16.50 26.01 9.72
N ASN A 243 -17.49 26.73 9.18
CA ASN A 243 -18.89 26.64 9.60
C ASN A 243 -19.76 25.81 8.63
N PHE A 244 -19.15 25.17 7.64
CA PHE A 244 -19.87 24.30 6.71
C PHE A 244 -20.53 23.15 7.46
N ASP A 245 -21.83 22.94 7.23
CA ASP A 245 -22.55 21.80 7.80
C ASP A 245 -22.15 20.52 7.06
N THR A 246 -21.19 19.77 7.60
CA THR A 246 -20.69 18.54 6.97
C THR A 246 -21.73 17.43 6.91
N SER A 247 -22.83 17.51 7.67
CA SER A 247 -23.88 16.49 7.64
C SER A 247 -24.58 16.41 6.28
N VAL A 248 -24.53 17.48 5.47
CA VAL A 248 -25.11 17.49 4.11
C VAL A 248 -24.29 16.68 3.10
N LEU A 249 -23.05 16.30 3.45
CA LEU A 249 -22.19 15.44 2.64
C LEU A 249 -22.61 13.97 2.73
N ASP A 250 -23.32 13.58 3.80
CA ASP A 250 -23.82 12.22 3.98
C ASP A 250 -25.05 11.98 3.09
N LYS A 251 -24.78 11.60 1.83
CA LYS A 251 -25.84 11.31 0.84
C LYS A 251 -26.09 9.81 0.68
N PRO A 252 -27.34 9.38 0.46
CA PRO A 252 -27.65 7.99 0.12
C PRO A 252 -26.90 7.53 -1.13
N GLY A 253 -26.37 6.31 -1.10
CA GLY A 253 -25.70 5.67 -2.24
C GLY A 253 -24.20 5.96 -2.37
N LEU A 254 -23.62 6.79 -1.49
CA LEU A 254 -22.17 6.94 -1.38
C LEU A 254 -21.54 5.69 -0.74
N VAL A 255 -20.36 5.33 -1.21
CA VAL A 255 -19.61 4.17 -0.76
C VAL A 255 -18.29 4.63 -0.15
N LEU A 256 -17.99 4.18 1.07
CA LEU A 256 -16.69 4.47 1.70
C LEU A 256 -15.69 3.33 1.47
N LEU A 257 -16.06 2.11 1.91
CA LEU A 257 -15.15 0.95 1.93
C LEU A 257 -15.53 -0.13 0.93
N GLY A 258 -16.77 -0.10 0.42
CA GLY A 258 -17.29 -1.09 -0.52
C GLY A 258 -17.87 -2.32 0.18
N GLU A 259 -19.01 -2.78 -0.33
CA GLU A 259 -19.85 -3.79 0.33
C GLU A 259 -19.11 -5.10 0.67
N ARG A 260 -18.21 -5.56 -0.20
CA ARG A 260 -17.48 -6.83 0.01
C ARG A 260 -16.45 -6.71 1.13
N GLN A 261 -15.78 -5.56 1.22
CA GLN A 261 -14.83 -5.26 2.28
C GLN A 261 -15.57 -5.02 3.61
N GLU A 262 -16.71 -4.35 3.58
CA GLU A 262 -17.57 -4.16 4.77
C GLU A 262 -18.06 -5.51 5.33
N LYS A 263 -18.54 -6.41 4.48
CA LYS A 263 -18.89 -7.80 4.87
C LYS A 263 -17.71 -8.60 5.44
N PHE A 264 -16.49 -8.32 4.98
CA PHE A 264 -15.29 -8.87 5.59
C PHE A 264 -15.08 -8.28 7.00
N LEU A 265 -15.16 -6.96 7.14
CA LEU A 265 -14.97 -6.27 8.43
C LEU A 265 -16.02 -6.69 9.47
N GLU A 266 -17.29 -6.88 9.08
CA GLU A 266 -18.34 -7.42 9.96
C GLU A 266 -17.93 -8.77 10.55
N ARG A 267 -17.48 -9.70 9.70
CA ARG A 267 -17.00 -11.02 10.14
C ARG A 267 -15.72 -10.93 10.98
N TRP A 268 -14.81 -10.04 10.61
CA TRP A 268 -13.57 -9.83 11.33
C TRP A 268 -13.80 -9.24 12.73
N CYS A 269 -14.78 -8.35 12.91
CA CYS A 269 -15.13 -7.79 14.22
C CYS A 269 -15.53 -8.87 15.23
N ASP A 270 -16.22 -9.92 14.77
CA ASP A 270 -16.69 -11.03 15.61
C ASP A 270 -15.63 -12.14 15.81
N ASP A 271 -14.58 -12.16 15.00
CA ASP A 271 -13.53 -13.18 15.07
C ASP A 271 -12.47 -12.83 16.12
N TRP A 272 -12.32 -13.64 17.18
CA TRP A 272 -11.31 -13.46 18.23
C TRP A 272 -10.28 -14.59 18.31
N ARG A 273 -10.09 -15.34 17.21
CA ARG A 273 -9.18 -16.49 17.18
C ARG A 273 -7.73 -16.05 17.38
N ALA A 274 -7.10 -16.57 18.44
CA ALA A 274 -5.66 -16.42 18.72
C ALA A 274 -5.15 -14.97 18.90
N HIS A 275 -6.01 -14.04 19.30
CA HIS A 275 -5.62 -12.66 19.61
C HIS A 275 -6.47 -12.05 20.72
N ASN A 276 -6.00 -10.95 21.30
CA ASN A 276 -6.72 -10.20 22.34
C ASN A 276 -6.89 -8.71 22.02
N ILE A 277 -6.35 -8.26 20.88
CA ILE A 277 -6.45 -6.89 20.39
C ILE A 277 -6.57 -6.89 18.86
N LYS A 278 -7.29 -5.90 18.36
CA LYS A 278 -7.55 -5.66 16.94
C LYS A 278 -6.95 -4.33 16.51
N VAL A 279 -6.32 -4.31 15.34
CA VAL A 279 -5.73 -3.13 14.71
C VAL A 279 -6.23 -3.06 13.27
N LEU A 280 -6.66 -1.88 12.83
CA LEU A 280 -7.06 -1.63 11.44
C LEU A 280 -5.95 -0.84 10.73
N PHE A 281 -5.47 -1.37 9.62
CA PHE A 281 -4.52 -0.70 8.73
C PHE A 281 -5.27 -0.10 7.54
N SER A 282 -5.13 1.21 7.37
CA SER A 282 -5.84 2.04 6.40
C SER A 282 -4.90 3.10 5.81
N GLN A 283 -5.11 3.45 4.55
CA GLN A 283 -4.42 4.56 3.88
C GLN A 283 -4.80 5.90 4.49
N THR A 284 -6.10 6.16 4.68
CA THR A 284 -6.59 7.44 5.22
C THR A 284 -7.01 7.35 6.68
N VAL A 285 -6.98 8.52 7.33
CA VAL A 285 -7.48 8.70 8.69
C VAL A 285 -9.00 8.74 8.70
N PHE A 286 -9.62 7.86 9.48
CA PHE A 286 -11.10 7.82 9.62
C PHE A 286 -11.63 8.98 10.47
N ALA A 287 -10.83 9.43 11.44
CA ALA A 287 -11.11 10.59 12.29
C ALA A 287 -9.91 11.53 12.23
N GLY A 288 -9.83 12.31 11.15
CA GLY A 288 -8.80 13.34 10.99
C GLY A 288 -9.22 14.67 11.59
N VAL A 289 -8.37 15.26 12.43
CA VAL A 289 -8.45 16.68 12.79
C VAL A 289 -7.24 17.36 12.18
N ALA A 290 -7.38 17.87 10.95
CA ALA A 290 -6.35 18.69 10.36
C ALA A 290 -6.26 20.00 11.18
N THR A 291 -5.20 20.15 11.98
CA THR A 291 -5.00 21.35 12.80
C THR A 291 -4.16 22.41 12.10
N HIS A 292 -3.48 22.03 11.02
CA HIS A 292 -2.64 22.90 10.21
C HIS A 292 -2.72 22.43 8.75
N HIS A 293 -2.95 23.36 7.83
CA HIS A 293 -2.73 23.15 6.41
C HIS A 293 -1.48 23.95 6.03
N GLY A 294 -0.61 23.38 5.19
CA GLY A 294 0.53 24.11 4.66
C GLY A 294 0.08 25.35 3.88
N GLY A 295 0.84 26.44 3.99
CA GLY A 295 0.67 27.61 3.13
C GLY A 295 1.12 27.32 1.70
N TYR A 296 0.61 28.09 0.74
CA TYR A 296 1.22 28.14 -0.59
C TYR A 296 2.50 28.98 -0.48
N ASP A 297 3.65 28.32 -0.43
CA ASP A 297 4.95 28.98 -0.21
C ASP A 297 5.72 29.22 -1.53
N GLY A 298 5.02 29.31 -2.67
CA GLY A 298 5.61 29.68 -3.96
C GLY A 298 6.08 28.51 -4.80
#